data_AF-A0A7J8EMS9-F1
#
_entry.id   AF-A0A7J8EMS9-F1
#
_cell.length_a   1.000
_cell.length_b   1.000
_cell.length_c   1.000
_cell.angle_alpha   90.00
_cell.angle_beta   90.00
_cell.angle_gamma   90.00
#
_symmetry.space_group_name_H-M   'P 1'
#
loop_
_entity.id
_entity.type
_entity.pdbx_description
1 polymer ?
#
loop_
_entity_poly.entity_id
_entity_poly.type
_entity_poly.pdbx_seq_one_letter_code
_entity_poly.pdbx_strand_id
1 'polypeptide(L)'
;MLVRAENQVEKGSTWQNPEPPTDLRVMEKDRDNCPFYSKTGACRFGDRCSRKHNFPTSSPTLLIRSMFTTFGMEQCRRDDYDPDASLEYSEEETYQQFLDFYEDVLPEFRNVGKVVQFKVSCNMEPHLRGNVYVQYQSEEECQAARSLFNGRWYAGRQLQCEFCPVTRWKMAICGKIQRDPPPVVPLLCKGAFLGGNHLLKG
;
A
#
# COMPACT_ATOMS: atom_id res chain seq x y z
N MET A 1 19.84 -88.18 -1.92
CA MET A 1 20.93 -88.06 -0.93
C MET A 1 21.32 -86.59 -0.84
N LEU A 2 21.40 -86.09 0.38
CA LEU A 2 21.83 -84.74 0.76
C LEU A 2 23.24 -84.45 0.26
N VAL A 3 23.49 -83.24 -0.26
CA VAL A 3 24.70 -82.50 0.10
C VAL A 3 24.35 -81.01 0.22
N ARG A 4 24.55 -80.49 1.43
CA ARG A 4 24.49 -79.08 1.80
C ARG A 4 25.87 -78.46 1.60
N ALA A 5 25.86 -77.21 1.13
CA ALA A 5 26.75 -76.10 1.47
C ALA A 5 28.25 -76.25 1.06
N GLU A 6 29.01 -75.23 0.66
CA GLU A 6 29.04 -73.81 1.02
C GLU A 6 29.72 -72.96 -0.08
N ASN A 7 29.48 -71.63 0.00
CA ASN A 7 30.38 -70.51 -0.34
C ASN A 7 30.87 -70.32 -1.78
N GLN A 8 30.47 -69.21 -2.39
CA GLN A 8 31.35 -68.02 -2.44
C GLN A 8 30.61 -66.75 -2.86
N VAL A 9 31.03 -65.67 -2.21
CA VAL A 9 30.61 -64.26 -2.30
C VAL A 9 30.63 -63.73 -3.73
N GLU A 10 29.54 -63.12 -4.20
CA GLU A 10 29.62 -62.08 -5.22
C GLU A 10 28.84 -60.82 -4.85
N LYS A 11 29.61 -59.74 -4.85
CA LYS A 11 29.31 -58.33 -4.67
C LYS A 11 28.06 -57.90 -5.46
N GLY A 12 26.96 -57.65 -4.75
CA GLY A 12 25.81 -56.93 -5.28
C GLY A 12 25.77 -55.52 -4.70
N SER A 13 26.22 -54.55 -5.50
CA SER A 13 26.22 -53.11 -5.24
C SER A 13 25.01 -52.60 -4.46
N THR A 14 25.26 -51.90 -3.35
CA THR A 14 24.28 -51.07 -2.65
C THR A 14 23.63 -50.12 -3.65
N TRP A 15 22.33 -50.25 -3.88
CA TRP A 15 21.56 -49.29 -4.67
C TRP A 15 21.59 -47.93 -3.96
N GLN A 16 22.50 -47.06 -4.37
CA GLN A 16 22.51 -45.66 -3.96
C GLN A 16 21.66 -44.87 -4.96
N ASN A 17 20.62 -44.22 -4.46
CA ASN A 17 19.89 -43.24 -5.24
C ASN A 17 20.88 -42.11 -5.62
N PRO A 18 21.02 -41.74 -6.90
CA PRO A 18 21.93 -40.66 -7.28
C PRO A 18 21.55 -39.38 -6.54
N GLU A 19 22.57 -38.62 -6.11
CA GLU A 19 22.33 -37.32 -5.49
C GLU A 19 21.50 -36.46 -6.47
N PRO A 20 20.44 -35.79 -5.98
CA PRO A 20 19.62 -34.96 -6.85
C PRO A 20 20.52 -33.92 -7.53
N PRO A 21 20.32 -33.65 -8.84
CA PRO A 21 21.08 -32.63 -9.53
C PRO A 21 21.06 -31.33 -8.73
N THR A 22 22.25 -30.82 -8.38
CA THR A 22 22.44 -29.58 -7.60
C THR A 22 21.92 -28.34 -8.33
N ASP A 23 21.47 -28.50 -9.57
CA ASP A 23 20.85 -27.47 -10.39
C ASP A 23 19.31 -27.51 -10.37
N LEU A 24 18.72 -28.02 -9.29
CA LEU A 24 17.43 -27.51 -8.82
C LEU A 24 17.62 -26.12 -8.18
N ARG A 25 18.25 -25.20 -8.92
CA ARG A 25 17.77 -23.83 -8.92
C ARG A 25 16.37 -23.95 -9.47
N VAL A 26 15.40 -24.18 -8.58
CA VAL A 26 14.03 -23.74 -8.80
C VAL A 26 14.22 -22.34 -9.33
N MET A 27 14.02 -22.16 -10.64
CA MET A 27 13.90 -20.84 -11.23
C MET A 27 12.85 -20.21 -10.33
N GLU A 28 13.28 -19.32 -9.43
CA GLU A 28 12.35 -18.48 -8.70
C GLU A 28 11.56 -17.83 -9.82
N LYS A 29 10.36 -18.35 -10.11
CA LYS A 29 9.47 -17.73 -11.07
C LYS A 29 9.29 -16.35 -10.51
N ASP A 30 9.94 -15.39 -11.17
CA ASP A 30 10.06 -14.03 -10.69
C ASP A 30 8.65 -13.57 -10.38
N ARG A 31 8.33 -13.39 -9.10
CA ARG A 31 6.95 -13.13 -8.69
C ARG A 31 6.61 -11.76 -9.24
N ASP A 32 5.60 -11.70 -10.10
CA ASP A 32 5.14 -10.45 -10.68
C ASP A 32 4.94 -9.37 -9.60
N ASN A 33 5.26 -8.13 -9.95
CA ASN A 33 5.04 -6.99 -9.06
C ASN A 33 3.55 -6.81 -8.76
N CYS A 34 3.25 -6.41 -7.53
CA CYS A 34 1.87 -6.10 -7.13
C CYS A 34 1.40 -4.81 -7.81
N PRO A 35 0.40 -4.87 -8.72
CA PRO A 35 -0.05 -3.70 -9.44
C PRO A 35 -0.70 -2.67 -8.53
N PHE A 36 -1.29 -3.10 -7.40
CA PHE A 36 -1.88 -2.19 -6.42
C PHE A 36 -0.78 -1.37 -5.74
N TYR A 37 0.20 -2.04 -5.13
CA TYR A 37 1.31 -1.36 -4.47
C TYR A 37 2.12 -0.48 -5.43
N SER A 38 2.44 -0.96 -6.63
CA SER A 38 3.18 -0.17 -7.61
C SER A 38 2.44 1.09 -8.07
N LYS A 39 1.09 1.09 -8.06
CA LYS A 39 0.27 2.24 -8.47
C LYS A 39 -0.07 3.19 -7.33
N THR A 40 -0.18 2.69 -6.10
CA THR A 40 -0.76 3.45 -4.98
C THR A 40 0.18 3.57 -3.78
N GLY A 41 1.27 2.80 -3.74
CA GLY A 41 2.09 2.63 -2.54
C GLY A 41 1.43 1.83 -1.42
N ALA A 42 0.22 1.29 -1.64
CA ALA A 42 -0.55 0.57 -0.63
C ALA A 42 -1.25 -0.67 -1.20
N CYS A 43 -1.28 -1.74 -0.42
CA CYS A 43 -1.94 -2.99 -0.78
C CYS A 43 -2.76 -3.52 0.40
N ARG A 44 -3.98 -4.01 0.14
CA ARG A 44 -4.86 -4.62 1.17
C ARG A 44 -4.22 -5.80 1.90
N PHE A 45 -3.26 -6.47 1.26
CA PHE A 45 -2.60 -7.64 1.82
C PHE A 45 -1.33 -7.31 2.59
N GLY A 46 -0.82 -6.06 2.50
CA GLY A 46 0.44 -5.67 3.14
C GLY A 46 1.57 -6.66 2.84
N ASP A 47 2.29 -7.09 3.87
CA ASP A 47 3.41 -8.04 3.75
C ASP A 47 2.97 -9.47 3.41
N ARG A 48 1.68 -9.79 3.56
CA ARG A 48 1.11 -11.10 3.18
C ARG A 48 0.71 -11.17 1.70
N CYS A 49 1.06 -10.16 0.89
CA CYS A 49 0.76 -10.18 -0.53
C CYS A 49 1.51 -11.33 -1.22
N SER A 50 0.82 -12.05 -2.10
CA SER A 50 1.45 -13.10 -2.92
C SER A 50 2.40 -12.54 -3.98
N ARG A 51 2.24 -11.25 -4.33
CA ARG A 51 3.01 -10.52 -5.34
C ARG A 51 4.09 -9.66 -4.69
N LYS A 52 5.11 -9.28 -5.46
CA LYS A 52 6.26 -8.52 -4.95
C LYS A 52 5.91 -7.05 -4.70
N HIS A 53 6.23 -6.55 -3.50
CA HIS A 53 6.22 -5.12 -3.16
C HIS A 53 7.66 -4.59 -3.19
N ASN A 54 7.93 -3.61 -4.06
CA ASN A 54 9.24 -2.97 -4.14
C ASN A 54 9.22 -1.72 -3.27
N PHE A 55 9.58 -1.84 -1.99
CA PHE A 55 9.67 -0.71 -1.08
C PHE A 55 10.90 0.15 -1.42
N PRO A 56 10.73 1.38 -1.93
CA PRO A 56 11.87 2.22 -2.28
C PRO A 56 12.62 2.67 -1.02
N THR A 57 13.95 2.67 -1.10
CA THR A 57 14.81 3.26 -0.06
C THR A 57 14.92 4.78 -0.18
N SER A 58 14.62 5.32 -1.37
CA SER A 58 14.55 6.74 -1.69
C SER A 58 13.46 6.98 -2.74
N SER A 59 12.75 8.09 -2.63
CA SER A 59 11.70 8.50 -3.58
C SER A 59 11.39 9.97 -3.39
N PRO A 60 10.97 10.70 -4.44
CA PRO A 60 10.46 12.07 -4.27
C PRO A 60 9.07 12.10 -3.62
N THR A 61 8.40 10.97 -3.44
CA THR A 61 7.04 10.91 -2.87
C THR A 61 7.04 10.25 -1.49
N LEU A 62 6.49 10.97 -0.51
CA LEU A 62 6.25 10.51 0.85
C LEU A 62 4.78 10.07 1.00
N LEU A 63 4.56 8.92 1.63
CA LEU A 63 3.26 8.44 2.09
C LEU A 63 3.19 8.55 3.61
N ILE A 64 2.17 9.22 4.12
CA ILE A 64 1.82 9.24 5.54
C ILE A 64 0.52 8.46 5.72
N ARG A 65 0.60 7.33 6.42
CA ARG A 65 -0.54 6.42 6.57
C ARG A 65 -1.61 7.02 7.48
N SER A 66 -2.85 6.99 6.99
CA SER A 66 -4.04 7.37 7.76
C SER A 66 -3.95 8.72 8.50
N MET A 67 -3.19 9.69 7.99
CA MET A 67 -3.01 10.98 8.65
C MET A 67 -4.30 11.81 8.69
N PHE A 68 -5.09 11.79 7.61
CA PHE A 68 -6.40 12.44 7.56
C PHE A 68 -7.49 11.48 8.02
N THR A 69 -8.24 11.82 9.05
CA THR A 69 -9.40 11.04 9.50
C THR A 69 -10.54 11.96 9.87
N THR A 70 -11.73 11.64 9.40
CA THR A 70 -12.98 12.25 9.85
C THR A 70 -13.77 11.26 10.69
N PHE A 71 -14.70 11.73 11.49
CA PHE A 71 -15.53 10.87 12.31
C PHE A 71 -16.30 9.83 11.47
N GLY A 72 -16.83 10.25 10.32
CA GLY A 72 -17.46 9.34 9.34
C GLY A 72 -16.52 8.28 8.76
N MET A 73 -15.20 8.56 8.65
CA MET A 73 -14.22 7.54 8.26
C MET A 73 -13.88 6.57 9.40
N GLU A 74 -13.99 6.99 10.65
CA GLU A 74 -13.73 6.15 11.83
C GLU A 74 -14.90 5.18 12.10
N GLN A 75 -16.14 5.63 11.85
CA GLN A 75 -17.37 4.86 12.08
C GLN A 75 -17.52 3.59 11.22
N CYS A 76 -16.79 3.43 10.11
CA CYS A 76 -16.72 2.13 9.37
C CYS A 76 -16.18 0.95 10.22
N ARG A 77 -15.83 1.17 11.50
CA ARG A 77 -15.50 0.13 12.47
C ARG A 77 -16.66 -0.29 13.38
N ARG A 78 -17.77 0.44 13.42
CA ARG A 78 -18.94 0.11 14.25
C ARG A 78 -20.02 -0.54 13.39
N ASP A 79 -20.57 -1.62 13.93
CA ASP A 79 -21.45 -2.58 13.28
C ASP A 79 -22.73 -1.95 12.69
N ASP A 80 -23.31 -2.64 11.70
CA ASP A 80 -24.45 -2.31 10.83
C ASP A 80 -25.82 -2.06 11.53
N TYR A 81 -25.83 -1.65 12.80
CA TYR A 81 -27.05 -1.56 13.63
C TYR A 81 -27.56 -0.14 13.88
N ASP A 82 -26.97 0.87 13.25
CA ASP A 82 -27.48 2.24 13.29
C ASP A 82 -27.90 2.72 11.90
N PRO A 83 -29.21 2.63 11.55
CA PRO A 83 -29.73 3.16 10.28
C PRO A 83 -29.60 4.68 10.17
N ASP A 84 -29.30 5.40 11.27
CA ASP A 84 -29.12 6.86 11.32
C ASP A 84 -27.64 7.27 11.17
N ALA A 85 -26.68 6.34 11.28
CA ALA A 85 -25.24 6.62 11.10
C ALA A 85 -24.89 7.17 9.70
N SER A 86 -25.77 6.96 8.71
CA SER A 86 -25.62 7.51 7.35
C SER A 86 -26.16 8.95 7.19
N LEU A 87 -26.86 9.48 8.20
CA LEU A 87 -27.46 10.81 8.23
C LEU A 87 -26.64 11.81 9.07
N GLU A 88 -25.62 11.37 9.81
CA GLU A 88 -24.90 12.24 10.75
C GLU A 88 -23.87 13.19 10.11
N TYR A 89 -23.50 13.04 8.83
CA TYR A 89 -22.52 13.94 8.21
C TYR A 89 -22.90 14.34 6.79
N SER A 90 -23.07 15.64 6.58
CA SER A 90 -23.22 16.19 5.23
C SER A 90 -21.87 16.13 4.50
N GLU A 91 -21.90 16.03 3.17
CA GLU A 91 -20.68 16.12 2.35
C GLU A 91 -19.94 17.45 2.59
N GLU A 92 -20.67 18.49 2.97
CA GLU A 92 -20.17 19.83 3.28
C GLU A 92 -19.30 19.85 4.54
N GLU A 93 -19.72 19.19 5.61
CA GLU A 93 -18.91 19.10 6.85
C GLU A 93 -17.62 18.32 6.64
N THR A 94 -17.68 17.22 5.90
CA THR A 94 -16.48 16.44 5.54
C THR A 94 -15.51 17.28 4.72
N TYR A 95 -16.03 18.10 3.82
CA TYR A 95 -15.23 19.00 3.01
C TYR A 95 -14.60 20.13 3.84
N GLN A 96 -15.34 20.72 4.80
CA GLN A 96 -14.79 21.72 5.71
C GLN A 96 -13.66 21.14 6.57
N GLN A 97 -13.86 19.95 7.14
CA GLN A 97 -12.80 19.25 7.90
C GLN A 97 -11.56 18.98 7.05
N PHE A 98 -11.74 18.67 5.76
CA PHE A 98 -10.63 18.54 4.83
C PHE A 98 -9.90 19.86 4.57
N LEU A 99 -10.63 20.98 4.43
CA LEU A 99 -10.01 22.30 4.28
C LEU A 99 -9.20 22.69 5.51
N ASP A 100 -9.76 22.49 6.71
CA ASP A 100 -9.07 22.79 7.96
C ASP A 100 -7.77 21.96 8.08
N PHE A 101 -7.87 20.66 7.77
CA PHE A 101 -6.70 19.78 7.69
C PHE A 101 -5.67 20.26 6.66
N TYR A 102 -6.12 20.65 5.47
CA TYR A 102 -5.25 21.04 4.38
C TYR A 102 -4.47 22.32 4.69
N GLU A 103 -5.13 23.33 5.24
CA GLU A 103 -4.51 24.60 5.63
C GLU A 103 -3.57 24.46 6.83
N ASP A 104 -3.83 23.51 7.74
CA ASP A 104 -2.94 23.19 8.85
C ASP A 104 -1.68 22.41 8.39
N VAL A 105 -1.86 21.43 7.51
CA VAL A 105 -0.82 20.44 7.22
C VAL A 105 0.07 20.81 6.04
N LEU A 106 -0.48 21.40 4.98
CA LEU A 106 0.33 21.71 3.79
C LEU A 106 1.48 22.69 4.07
N PRO A 107 1.31 23.77 4.85
CA PRO A 107 2.41 24.68 5.19
C PRO A 107 3.58 23.98 5.88
N GLU A 108 3.31 23.03 6.79
CA GLU A 108 4.34 22.25 7.47
C GLU A 108 5.23 21.49 6.48
N PHE A 109 4.63 20.84 5.46
CA PHE A 109 5.40 20.15 4.43
C PHE A 109 6.14 21.11 3.48
N ARG A 110 5.57 22.29 3.20
CA ARG A 110 6.22 23.34 2.41
C ARG A 110 7.42 23.97 3.12
N ASN A 111 7.44 23.98 4.45
CA ASN A 111 8.58 24.45 5.24
C ASN A 111 9.83 23.55 5.08
N VAL A 112 9.64 22.28 4.68
CA VAL A 112 10.76 21.36 4.44
C VAL A 112 11.32 21.48 3.03
N GLY A 113 10.47 21.70 2.04
CA GLY A 113 10.88 21.74 0.63
C GLY A 113 9.74 22.04 -0.32
N LYS A 114 10.04 22.07 -1.61
CA LYS A 114 9.05 22.42 -2.64
C LYS A 114 8.08 21.26 -2.91
N VAL A 115 6.87 21.35 -2.36
CA VAL A 115 5.79 20.39 -2.62
C VAL A 115 5.23 20.56 -4.04
N VAL A 116 5.40 19.54 -4.88
CA VAL A 116 4.90 19.44 -6.25
C VAL A 116 3.48 18.88 -6.30
N GLN A 117 3.18 17.89 -5.46
CA GLN A 117 1.84 17.34 -5.31
C GLN A 117 1.53 17.09 -3.84
N PHE A 118 0.32 17.43 -3.44
CA PHE A 118 -0.29 17.02 -2.20
C PHE A 118 -1.57 16.27 -2.56
N LYS A 119 -1.81 15.08 -2.01
CA LYS A 119 -3.00 14.26 -2.29
C LYS A 119 -3.47 13.59 -1.01
N VAL A 120 -4.77 13.52 -0.82
CA VAL A 120 -5.37 12.82 0.32
C VAL A 120 -6.35 11.77 -0.19
N SER A 121 -6.24 10.56 0.34
CA SER A 121 -7.13 9.45 0.03
C SER A 121 -8.31 9.43 0.99
N CYS A 122 -9.51 9.51 0.42
CA CYS A 122 -10.77 9.39 1.16
C CYS A 122 -11.43 8.04 0.92
N ASN A 123 -10.59 7.02 0.76
CA ASN A 123 -11.02 5.64 0.67
C ASN A 123 -11.54 5.17 2.03
N MET A 124 -12.55 4.29 2.02
CA MET A 124 -13.00 3.63 3.26
C MET A 124 -12.13 2.42 3.60
N GLU A 125 -11.43 1.83 2.64
CA GLU A 125 -10.67 0.61 2.91
C GLU A 125 -9.41 0.90 3.76
N PRO A 126 -9.13 0.15 4.84
CA PRO A 126 -8.09 0.49 5.82
C PRO A 126 -6.69 0.71 5.26
N HIS A 127 -6.32 0.04 4.16
CA HIS A 127 -5.00 0.19 3.56
C HIS A 127 -4.81 1.51 2.78
N LEU A 128 -5.89 2.21 2.44
CA LEU A 128 -5.88 3.50 1.73
C LEU A 128 -6.45 4.64 2.57
N ARG A 129 -7.35 4.34 3.51
CA ARG A 129 -8.11 5.32 4.30
C ARG A 129 -7.19 6.36 4.94
N GLY A 130 -7.43 7.62 4.58
CA GLY A 130 -6.75 8.76 5.17
C GLY A 130 -5.29 8.93 4.76
N ASN A 131 -4.81 8.14 3.79
CA ASN A 131 -3.43 8.23 3.34
C ASN A 131 -3.17 9.59 2.71
N VAL A 132 -2.12 10.26 3.16
CA VAL A 132 -1.66 11.52 2.61
C VAL A 132 -0.39 11.25 1.82
N TYR A 133 -0.34 11.79 0.61
CA TYR A 133 0.82 11.69 -0.25
C TYR A 133 1.38 13.07 -0.55
N VAL A 134 2.67 13.22 -0.32
CA VAL A 134 3.40 14.48 -0.53
C VAL A 134 4.55 14.19 -1.48
N GLN A 135 4.46 14.71 -2.70
CA GLN A 135 5.56 14.65 -3.67
C GLN A 135 6.36 15.95 -3.62
N TYR A 136 7.64 15.83 -3.35
CA TYR A 136 8.63 16.91 -3.36
C TYR A 136 9.26 17.09 -4.74
N GLN A 137 10.02 18.16 -4.90
CA GLN A 137 10.76 18.45 -6.12
C GLN A 137 11.99 17.54 -6.24
N SER A 138 12.61 17.16 -5.10
CA SER A 138 13.74 16.24 -5.04
C SER A 138 13.56 15.13 -3.99
N GLU A 139 14.38 14.06 -4.10
CA GLU A 139 14.34 12.94 -3.15
C GLU A 139 14.95 13.34 -1.79
N GLU A 140 15.90 14.27 -1.79
CA GLU A 140 16.56 14.77 -0.58
C GLU A 140 15.59 15.55 0.31
N GLU A 141 14.74 16.41 -0.29
CA GLU A 141 13.66 17.10 0.41
C GLU A 141 12.68 16.08 1.04
N CYS A 142 12.34 15.03 0.29
CA CYS A 142 11.47 13.96 0.78
C CYS A 142 12.10 13.17 1.94
N GLN A 143 13.40 12.86 1.87
CA GLN A 143 14.14 12.21 2.95
C GLN A 143 14.22 13.09 4.20
N ALA A 144 14.41 14.40 4.04
CA ALA A 144 14.37 15.35 5.14
C ALA A 144 12.98 15.38 5.79
N ALA A 145 11.92 15.44 4.98
CA ALA A 145 10.53 15.40 5.47
C ALA A 145 10.23 14.10 6.22
N ARG A 146 10.63 12.95 5.67
CA ARG A 146 10.47 11.65 6.36
C ARG A 146 11.16 11.65 7.72
N SER A 147 12.38 12.14 7.79
CA SER A 147 13.16 12.17 9.03
C SER A 147 12.55 13.11 10.07
N LEU A 148 11.97 14.23 9.63
CA LEU A 148 11.34 15.22 10.50
C LEU A 148 9.97 14.76 11.02
N PHE A 149 9.12 14.19 10.16
CA PHE A 149 7.72 13.91 10.50
C PHE A 149 7.47 12.50 11.05
N ASN A 150 8.29 11.52 10.69
CA ASN A 150 8.07 10.14 11.12
C ASN A 150 8.13 10.02 12.66
N GLY A 151 7.06 9.49 13.26
CA GLY A 151 6.93 9.34 14.72
C GLY A 151 6.45 10.58 15.46
N ARG A 152 6.27 11.73 14.80
CA ARG A 152 5.60 12.90 15.40
C ARG A 152 4.12 12.61 15.63
N TRP A 153 3.51 13.35 16.56
CA TRP A 153 2.09 13.23 16.86
C TRP A 153 1.27 14.28 16.11
N TYR A 154 0.14 13.84 15.55
CA TYR A 154 -0.86 14.70 14.92
C TYR A 154 -2.26 14.14 15.25
N ALA A 155 -3.18 15.00 15.70
CA ALA A 155 -4.56 14.62 16.04
C ALA A 155 -4.67 13.32 16.88
N GLY A 156 -3.82 13.19 17.91
CA GLY A 156 -3.83 12.04 18.81
C GLY A 156 -3.25 10.73 18.24
N ARG A 157 -2.56 10.76 17.09
CA ARG A 157 -1.92 9.58 16.49
C ARG A 157 -0.49 9.86 16.07
N GLN A 158 0.35 8.84 16.09
CA GLN A 158 1.72 8.94 15.58
C GLN A 158 1.73 8.83 14.05
N LEU A 159 2.45 9.73 13.41
CA LEU A 159 2.65 9.74 11.96
C LEU A 159 3.58 8.60 11.54
N GLN A 160 3.12 7.77 10.61
CA GLN A 160 3.93 6.73 9.98
C GLN A 160 4.26 7.16 8.55
N CYS A 161 5.51 7.55 8.33
CA CYS A 161 5.99 8.08 7.06
C CYS A 161 6.87 7.06 6.31
N GLU A 162 6.48 6.74 5.09
CA GLU A 162 7.14 5.77 4.22
C GLU A 162 7.41 6.36 2.84
N PHE A 163 8.49 5.94 2.20
CA PHE A 163 8.70 6.27 0.79
C PHE A 163 7.69 5.55 -0.09
N CYS A 164 7.13 6.29 -1.02
CA CYS A 164 6.09 5.82 -1.92
C CYS A 164 6.65 5.71 -3.35
N PRO A 165 6.46 4.60 -4.07
CA PRO A 165 6.96 4.46 -5.44
C PRO A 165 6.17 5.32 -6.46
N VAL A 166 5.08 5.96 -6.04
CA VAL A 166 4.18 6.69 -6.94
C VAL A 166 4.79 8.02 -7.36
N THR A 167 5.11 8.14 -8.64
CA THR A 167 5.55 9.39 -9.27
C THR A 167 4.60 9.88 -10.37
N ARG A 168 3.72 8.99 -10.87
CA ARG A 168 2.79 9.24 -11.98
C ARG A 168 1.33 9.13 -11.53
N TRP A 169 0.73 10.27 -11.21
CA TRP A 169 -0.59 10.34 -10.58
C TRP A 169 -1.77 9.89 -11.45
N LYS A 170 -1.68 10.05 -12.78
CA LYS A 170 -2.76 9.65 -13.70
C LYS A 170 -3.17 8.18 -13.55
N MET A 171 -2.23 7.32 -13.15
CA MET A 171 -2.47 5.88 -12.96
C MET A 171 -2.73 5.50 -11.50
N ALA A 172 -2.68 6.46 -10.57
CA ALA A 172 -2.94 6.26 -9.15
C ALA A 172 -4.36 6.71 -8.76
N ILE A 173 -4.88 7.73 -9.45
CA ILE A 173 -6.17 8.36 -9.18
C ILE A 173 -7.30 7.54 -9.82
N CYS A 174 -8.38 7.28 -9.09
CA CYS A 174 -9.60 6.66 -9.62
C CYS A 174 -10.34 7.61 -10.58
N GLY A 175 -10.91 7.04 -11.65
CA GLY A 175 -11.71 7.79 -12.63
C GLY A 175 -13.06 8.29 -12.11
N LYS A 176 -13.50 7.89 -10.90
CA LYS A 176 -14.69 8.43 -10.22
C LYS A 176 -14.26 9.61 -9.34
N ILE A 177 -13.96 10.73 -9.97
CA ILE A 177 -13.71 12.00 -9.29
C ILE A 177 -15.06 12.52 -8.80
N GLN A 178 -15.17 12.92 -7.53
CA GLN A 178 -16.36 13.64 -7.05
C GLN A 178 -16.44 14.96 -7.84
N ARG A 179 -17.59 15.18 -8.51
CA ARG A 179 -17.79 16.27 -9.46
C ARG A 179 -17.42 17.61 -8.81
N ASP A 180 -16.52 18.34 -9.48
CA ASP A 180 -16.07 19.71 -9.21
C ASP A 180 -15.58 20.06 -7.80
N PRO A 181 -14.35 19.66 -7.40
CA PRO A 181 -13.63 20.39 -6.36
C PRO A 181 -13.27 21.80 -6.87
N PRO A 182 -13.28 22.84 -6.01
CA PRO A 182 -12.87 24.17 -6.44
C PRO A 182 -11.41 24.18 -6.95
N PRO A 183 -11.05 25.11 -7.83
CA PRO A 183 -9.86 25.02 -8.70
C PRO A 183 -8.50 24.98 -7.98
N VAL A 184 -8.47 25.13 -6.67
CA VAL A 184 -7.26 25.27 -5.83
C VAL A 184 -7.03 24.12 -4.85
N VAL A 185 -7.94 23.13 -4.76
CA VAL A 185 -7.84 22.09 -3.71
C VAL A 185 -7.39 20.74 -4.30
N PRO A 186 -6.40 20.07 -3.69
CA PRO A 186 -5.96 18.78 -4.17
C PRO A 186 -7.02 17.69 -4.00
N LEU A 187 -7.28 17.01 -5.12
CA LEU A 187 -8.12 15.83 -5.31
C LEU A 187 -8.36 14.99 -4.05
N LEU A 188 -9.60 15.07 -3.56
CA LEU A 188 -10.24 14.06 -2.72
C LEU A 188 -10.52 12.83 -3.60
N CYS A 189 -9.59 11.86 -3.63
CA CYS A 189 -9.82 10.69 -4.47
C CYS A 189 -10.64 9.65 -3.70
N LYS A 190 -11.94 9.52 -4.05
CA LYS A 190 -12.74 8.33 -3.71
C LYS A 190 -12.28 7.19 -4.62
N GLY A 191 -11.30 6.42 -4.18
CA GLY A 191 -10.81 5.24 -4.90
C GLY A 191 -9.37 5.37 -5.36
N ALA A 192 -8.55 4.37 -5.12
CA ALA A 192 -7.44 4.06 -6.00
C ALA A 192 -7.87 2.80 -6.76
N PHE A 193 -7.87 2.86 -8.10
CA PHE A 193 -8.22 1.80 -9.07
C PHE A 193 -9.03 0.56 -8.58
N LEU A 194 -10.29 0.47 -9.03
CA LEU A 194 -10.79 -0.75 -9.65
C LEU A 194 -11.20 -0.41 -11.09
N GLY A 195 -10.30 -0.72 -12.03
CA GLY A 195 -10.59 -0.79 -13.46
C GLY A 195 -10.24 -2.19 -13.93
N GLY A 196 -11.24 -3.04 -14.03
CA GLY A 196 -11.15 -4.41 -14.52
C GLY A 196 -12.54 -5.04 -14.52
N ASN A 197 -13.13 -5.16 -15.71
CA ASN A 197 -14.44 -5.74 -15.98
C ASN A 197 -14.56 -7.21 -15.51
N HIS A 198 -15.82 -7.61 -15.25
CA HIS A 198 -16.39 -8.96 -15.24
C HIS A 198 -15.47 -10.16 -15.52
N LEU A 199 -15.39 -11.07 -14.54
CA LEU A 199 -15.62 -12.53 -14.57
C LEU A 199 -15.22 -12.99 -13.15
N LEU A 200 -16.12 -13.52 -12.33
CA LEU A 200 -16.46 -14.94 -12.33
C LEU A 200 -17.95 -15.09 -11.97
N LYS A 201 -18.73 -15.61 -12.91
CA LYS A 201 -19.82 -16.52 -12.57
C LYS A 201 -19.16 -17.85 -12.23
N GLY A 202 -19.54 -18.42 -11.09
CA GLY A 202 -19.36 -19.80 -10.67
C GLY A 202 -20.50 -20.09 -9.71
#